data_AF-A0A7I4YUQ8-F1
#
_entry.id   AF-A0A7I4YUQ8-F1
#
_cell.length_a   1.000
_cell.length_b   1.000
_cell.length_c   1.000
_cell.angle_alpha   90.00
_cell.angle_beta   90.00
_cell.angle_gamma   90.00
#
_symmetry.space_group_name_H-M   'P 1'
#
loop_
_entity.id
_entity.type
_entity.pdbx_description
1 polymer ?
#
loop_
_entity_poly.entity_id
_entity_poly.type
_entity_poly.pdbx_seq_one_letter_code
_entity_poly.pdbx_strand_id
1 'polypeptide(L)'
;MFMILAAVHLTLLSTAVLADRCNLNNGMTDEVRDMFLKKHNDYRSKVARGLAKDGLGGFAPMAAKMYKMSTSEWFSELAINGVGKENELSPEVYNRGVKHYIQMVWQTTRKLGCGVKECDNFLLVGCQYHKRGNIVGNVIYKVGEPCSKCKCPKCTCEVESGLCVVQ
;
A
#
# COMPACT_ATOMS: atom_id res chain seq x y z
N MET A 1 -51.37 -16.63 -25.03
CA MET A 1 -51.41 -17.23 -23.68
C MET A 1 -50.33 -18.31 -23.62
N PHE A 2 -49.53 -18.34 -22.54
CA PHE A 2 -48.34 -19.18 -22.23
C PHE A 2 -47.03 -18.72 -22.91
N MET A 3 -46.11 -18.00 -22.25
CA MET A 3 -45.21 -18.29 -21.10
C MET A 3 -43.85 -18.95 -21.49
N ILE A 4 -42.79 -18.13 -21.38
CA ILE A 4 -41.41 -18.39 -20.89
C ILE A 4 -40.45 -19.25 -21.73
N LEU A 5 -39.32 -18.65 -22.11
CA LEU A 5 -37.96 -19.12 -21.77
C LEU A 5 -36.93 -17.99 -21.95
N ALA A 6 -36.64 -17.29 -20.85
CA ALA A 6 -35.44 -16.47 -20.72
C ALA A 6 -34.25 -17.41 -20.45
N ALA A 7 -33.36 -17.58 -21.44
CA ALA A 7 -32.09 -18.25 -21.21
C ALA A 7 -31.10 -17.24 -20.61
N VAL A 8 -30.82 -17.48 -19.34
CA VAL A 8 -29.97 -16.76 -18.42
C VAL A 8 -28.52 -16.65 -18.94
N HIS A 9 -27.93 -15.48 -18.66
CA HIS A 9 -26.49 -15.18 -18.71
C HIS A 9 -25.59 -16.39 -18.43
N LEU A 10 -24.77 -16.76 -19.42
CA LEU A 10 -23.49 -17.42 -19.16
C LEU A 10 -22.40 -16.35 -19.29
N THR A 11 -22.24 -15.55 -18.26
CA THR A 11 -21.01 -14.77 -18.09
C THR A 11 -19.87 -15.76 -17.98
N LEU A 12 -18.89 -15.66 -18.89
CA LEU A 12 -17.58 -16.25 -18.68
C LEU A 12 -17.00 -15.61 -17.41
N LEU A 13 -17.24 -16.23 -16.26
CA LEU A 13 -16.42 -16.03 -15.08
C LEU A 13 -15.03 -16.52 -15.45
N SER A 14 -14.17 -15.54 -15.77
CA SER A 14 -12.73 -15.72 -15.94
C SER A 14 -12.19 -16.57 -14.79
N THR A 15 -11.78 -17.79 -15.08
CA THR A 15 -11.14 -18.71 -14.14
C THR A 15 -9.70 -18.28 -13.79
N ALA A 16 -9.33 -17.02 -14.02
CA ALA A 16 -7.98 -16.49 -13.77
C ALA A 16 -7.85 -15.68 -12.46
N VAL A 17 -8.87 -15.63 -11.59
CA VAL A 17 -8.82 -14.87 -10.31
C VAL A 17 -8.37 -15.73 -9.11
N LEU A 18 -7.97 -16.99 -9.32
CA LEU A 18 -7.57 -17.93 -8.25
C LEU A 18 -6.09 -18.31 -8.23
N ALA A 19 -5.22 -17.56 -8.91
CA ALA A 19 -3.78 -17.68 -8.71
C ALA A 19 -3.34 -16.73 -7.58
N ASP A 20 -2.50 -17.23 -6.65
CA ASP A 20 -1.81 -16.51 -5.56
C ASP A 20 -2.47 -16.37 -4.17
N ARG A 21 -3.45 -17.20 -3.79
CA ARG A 21 -3.80 -17.35 -2.35
C ARG A 21 -2.90 -18.38 -1.68
N CYS A 22 -2.16 -17.95 -0.65
CA CYS A 22 -1.24 -18.81 0.09
C CYS A 22 -2.03 -19.85 0.93
N ASN A 23 -2.10 -21.10 0.48
CA ASN A 23 -2.67 -22.19 1.26
C ASN A 23 -1.62 -22.77 2.22
N LEU A 24 -1.26 -21.99 3.24
CA LEU A 24 -0.28 -22.35 4.26
C LEU A 24 -0.97 -22.46 5.62
N ASN A 25 -0.76 -23.57 6.33
CA ASN A 25 -1.24 -23.76 7.71
C ASN A 25 -0.31 -23.05 8.71
N ASN A 26 -0.10 -21.74 8.54
CA ASN A 26 0.86 -20.95 9.32
C ASN A 26 0.21 -19.83 10.16
N GLY A 27 -1.11 -19.88 10.35
CA GLY A 27 -1.87 -18.87 11.10
C GLY A 27 -2.18 -17.59 10.33
N MET A 28 -1.64 -17.40 9.10
CA MET A 28 -2.10 -16.32 8.23
C MET A 28 -3.35 -16.74 7.47
N THR A 29 -4.48 -16.09 7.74
CA THR A 29 -5.71 -16.24 6.96
C THR A 29 -5.73 -15.26 5.78
N ASP A 30 -6.56 -15.53 4.77
CA ASP A 30 -6.78 -14.58 3.67
C ASP A 30 -7.32 -13.24 4.16
N GLU A 31 -8.17 -13.24 5.18
CA GLU A 31 -8.68 -12.01 5.80
C GLU A 31 -7.56 -11.11 6.32
N VAL A 32 -6.58 -11.69 7.04
CA VAL A 32 -5.45 -10.92 7.57
C VAL A 32 -4.51 -10.49 6.43
N ARG A 33 -4.32 -11.33 5.39
CA ARG A 33 -3.55 -10.94 4.19
C ARG A 33 -4.19 -9.74 3.47
N ASP A 34 -5.50 -9.80 3.26
CA ASP A 34 -6.29 -8.76 2.62
C ASP A 34 -6.26 -7.46 3.45
N MET A 35 -6.29 -7.58 4.79
CA MET A 35 -6.14 -6.43 5.69
C MET A 35 -4.80 -5.70 5.47
N PHE A 36 -3.67 -6.43 5.46
CA PHE A 36 -2.37 -5.81 5.21
C PHE A 36 -2.28 -5.20 3.82
N LEU A 37 -2.69 -5.95 2.79
CA LEU A 37 -2.64 -5.48 1.41
C LEU A 37 -3.47 -4.20 1.23
N LYS A 38 -4.71 -4.22 1.71
CA LYS A 38 -5.62 -3.07 1.65
C LYS A 38 -5.02 -1.88 2.39
N LYS A 39 -4.50 -2.07 3.60
CA LYS A 39 -3.96 -0.96 4.40
C LYS A 39 -2.74 -0.31 3.75
N HIS A 40 -1.85 -1.09 3.14
CA HIS A 40 -0.72 -0.54 2.37
C HIS A 40 -1.21 0.26 1.16
N ASN A 41 -2.17 -0.27 0.40
CA ASN A 41 -2.71 0.41 -0.77
C ASN A 41 -3.49 1.68 -0.41
N ASP A 42 -4.27 1.68 0.68
CA ASP A 42 -4.97 2.87 1.18
C ASP A 42 -3.97 4.01 1.49
N TYR A 43 -2.85 3.69 2.14
CA TYR A 43 -1.80 4.66 2.45
C TYR A 43 -1.06 5.15 1.20
N ARG A 44 -0.77 4.25 0.25
CA ARG A 44 -0.19 4.62 -1.06
C ARG A 44 -1.12 5.55 -1.83
N SER A 45 -2.42 5.26 -1.84
CA SER A 45 -3.45 6.13 -2.44
C SER A 45 -3.50 7.49 -1.75
N LYS A 46 -3.43 7.52 -0.41
CA LYS A 46 -3.42 8.77 0.36
C LYS A 46 -2.23 9.67 -0.03
N VAL A 47 -1.04 9.08 -0.21
CA VAL A 47 0.15 9.81 -0.68
C VAL A 47 0.02 10.23 -2.14
N ALA A 48 -0.41 9.32 -3.03
CA ALA A 48 -0.55 9.58 -4.45
C ALA A 48 -1.51 10.76 -4.74
N ARG A 49 -2.58 10.88 -3.95
CA ARG A 49 -3.57 11.97 -4.05
C ARG A 49 -3.18 13.24 -3.29
N GLY A 50 -1.98 13.30 -2.69
CA GLY A 50 -1.52 14.47 -1.95
C GLY A 50 -2.25 14.73 -0.63
N LEU A 51 -2.84 13.70 -0.01
CA LEU A 51 -3.65 13.80 1.22
C LEU A 51 -2.90 13.37 2.50
N ALA A 52 -1.61 13.07 2.41
CA ALA A 52 -0.79 12.64 3.54
C ALA A 52 -0.06 13.82 4.19
N LYS A 53 -0.16 13.96 5.53
CA LYS A 53 0.52 15.00 6.30
C LYS A 53 2.02 14.75 6.36
N ASP A 54 2.83 15.72 5.98
CA ASP A 54 4.26 15.75 6.26
C ASP A 54 4.53 16.52 7.56
N GLY A 55 5.34 15.96 8.46
CA GLY A 55 5.75 16.60 9.72
C GLY A 55 6.50 17.93 9.53
N LEU A 56 7.01 18.20 8.32
CA LEU A 56 7.69 19.44 7.96
C LEU A 56 6.74 20.51 7.35
N GLY A 57 5.42 20.23 7.26
CA GLY A 57 4.36 21.20 6.92
C GLY A 57 3.20 20.61 6.07
N GLY A 58 1.94 20.93 6.40
CA GLY A 58 0.72 20.45 5.69
C GLY A 58 -0.31 19.69 6.56
N PHE A 59 -1.35 19.07 5.98
CA PHE A 59 -2.55 18.58 6.72
C PHE A 59 -2.62 17.11 7.12
N ALA A 60 -3.04 16.90 8.38
CA ALA A 60 -4.12 16.01 8.86
C ALA A 60 -4.48 16.41 10.33
N PRO A 61 -5.77 16.47 10.70
CA PRO A 61 -6.23 16.72 12.08
C PRO A 61 -6.20 15.45 12.96
N MET A 62 -6.17 15.64 14.28
CA MET A 62 -5.93 14.58 15.27
C MET A 62 -7.17 13.73 15.58
N ALA A 63 -6.98 12.42 15.72
CA ALA A 63 -7.97 11.49 16.25
C ALA A 63 -7.67 11.19 17.72
N ALA A 64 -8.66 11.33 18.61
CA ALA A 64 -8.44 11.28 20.05
C ALA A 64 -8.20 9.87 20.62
N LYS A 65 -8.65 8.80 19.96
CA LYS A 65 -8.40 7.39 20.34
C LYS A 65 -8.48 6.48 19.12
N MET A 66 -7.33 6.14 18.54
CA MET A 66 -7.21 5.17 17.43
C MET A 66 -6.07 4.20 17.76
N TYR A 67 -6.36 2.91 17.87
CA TYR A 67 -5.34 1.90 18.17
C TYR A 67 -4.40 1.70 16.98
N LYS A 68 -3.09 1.65 17.26
CA LYS A 68 -2.03 1.46 16.25
C LYS A 68 -1.99 0.00 15.81
N MET A 69 -2.17 -0.25 14.52
CA MET A 69 -1.60 -1.43 13.86
C MET A 69 -0.19 -1.10 13.39
N SER A 70 0.70 -2.10 13.28
CA SER A 70 2.11 -1.90 12.88
C SER A 70 2.26 -1.04 11.62
N THR A 71 1.40 -1.24 10.61
CA THR A 71 1.39 -0.41 9.39
C THR A 71 1.00 1.05 9.63
N SER A 72 0.13 1.32 10.61
CA SER A 72 -0.20 2.70 11.00
C SER A 72 0.95 3.35 11.75
N GLU A 73 1.73 2.58 12.51
CA GLU A 73 2.95 3.08 13.15
C GLU A 73 3.99 3.45 12.10
N TRP A 74 4.27 2.53 11.18
CA TRP A 74 5.20 2.74 10.08
C TRP A 74 4.81 3.96 9.24
N PHE A 75 3.53 4.11 8.91
CA PHE A 75 3.06 5.26 8.13
C PHE A 75 3.13 6.59 8.91
N SER A 76 2.97 6.55 10.25
CA SER A 76 3.00 7.76 11.07
C SER A 76 4.34 8.49 11.09
N GLU A 77 5.42 7.81 10.71
CA GLU A 77 6.75 8.42 10.59
C GLU A 77 6.77 9.64 9.66
N LEU A 78 5.98 9.64 8.58
CA LEU A 78 5.88 10.81 7.70
C LEU A 78 5.37 12.04 8.47
N ALA A 79 4.33 11.85 9.28
CA ALA A 79 3.71 12.95 10.01
C ALA A 79 4.55 13.42 11.21
N ILE A 80 5.42 12.55 11.75
CA ILE A 80 6.26 12.85 12.91
C ILE A 80 7.61 13.43 12.46
N ASN A 81 8.25 12.82 11.48
CA ASN A 81 9.66 13.07 11.12
C ASN A 81 9.82 13.77 9.77
N GLY A 82 8.88 13.55 8.84
CA GLY A 82 8.82 14.19 7.53
C GLY A 82 9.93 13.78 6.54
N VAL A 83 9.62 13.89 5.25
CA VAL A 83 10.57 13.56 4.16
C VAL A 83 10.99 14.80 3.36
N GLY A 84 10.21 15.89 3.43
CA GLY A 84 10.54 17.15 2.79
C GLY A 84 10.14 17.21 1.31
N LYS A 85 10.19 18.41 0.73
CA LYS A 85 9.62 18.71 -0.60
C LYS A 85 10.35 18.03 -1.76
N GLU A 86 11.63 17.73 -1.61
CA GLU A 86 12.44 17.08 -2.65
C GLU A 86 12.07 15.60 -2.85
N ASN A 87 11.36 14.98 -1.90
CA ASN A 87 10.92 13.58 -1.95
C ASN A 87 12.08 12.59 -2.25
N GLU A 88 13.28 12.91 -1.78
CA GLU A 88 14.49 12.13 -1.93
C GLU A 88 14.90 11.49 -0.60
N LEU A 89 15.31 10.22 -0.63
CA LEU A 89 15.96 9.58 0.51
C LEU A 89 17.44 9.98 0.57
N SER A 90 17.70 11.23 0.96
CA SER A 90 19.06 11.70 1.25
C SER A 90 19.62 11.04 2.53
N PRO A 91 20.94 11.09 2.78
CA PRO A 91 21.51 10.62 4.04
C PRO A 91 20.91 11.29 5.28
N GLU A 92 20.55 12.57 5.16
CA GLU A 92 19.87 13.31 6.23
C GLU A 92 18.48 12.72 6.48
N VAL A 93 17.65 12.59 5.43
CA VAL A 93 16.30 12.01 5.52
C VAL A 93 16.36 10.58 6.05
N TYR A 94 17.34 9.78 5.64
CA TYR A 94 17.55 8.42 6.11
C TYR A 94 17.71 8.33 7.64
N ASN A 95 18.36 9.32 8.24
CA ASN A 95 18.62 9.38 9.67
C ASN A 95 17.44 9.95 10.49
N ARG A 96 16.38 10.46 9.85
CA ARG A 96 15.19 11.00 10.53
C ARG A 96 14.23 9.92 11.07
N GLY A 97 14.46 8.64 10.77
CA GLY A 97 13.56 7.58 11.22
C GLY A 97 12.26 7.50 10.41
N VAL A 98 12.35 7.60 9.09
CA VAL A 98 11.21 7.52 8.14
C VAL A 98 11.24 6.27 7.25
N LYS A 99 12.12 5.31 7.56
CA LYS A 99 12.44 4.19 6.66
C LYS A 99 11.28 3.21 6.49
N HIS A 100 10.41 3.06 7.49
CA HIS A 100 9.25 2.18 7.36
C HIS A 100 8.20 2.83 6.47
N TYR A 101 7.90 4.12 6.69
CA TYR A 101 7.03 4.90 5.81
C TYR A 101 7.52 4.83 4.35
N ILE A 102 8.81 5.14 4.12
CA ILE A 102 9.39 5.18 2.78
C ILE A 102 9.25 3.83 2.08
N GLN A 103 9.49 2.71 2.78
CA GLN A 103 9.35 1.39 2.18
C GLN A 103 7.88 1.06 1.81
N MET A 104 6.90 1.49 2.62
CA MET A 104 5.48 1.29 2.30
C MET A 104 5.07 2.02 1.01
N VAL A 105 5.61 3.21 0.77
CA VAL A 105 5.20 4.09 -0.36
C VAL A 105 6.19 4.12 -1.52
N TRP A 106 7.25 3.31 -1.46
CA TRP A 106 8.27 3.26 -2.52
C TRP A 106 7.66 2.92 -3.88
N GLN A 107 7.93 3.73 -4.90
CA GLN A 107 7.18 3.66 -6.17
C GLN A 107 7.37 2.34 -6.94
N THR A 108 8.56 1.71 -6.87
CA THR A 108 8.87 0.50 -7.64
C THR A 108 8.58 -0.81 -6.90
N THR A 109 8.17 -0.71 -5.62
CA THR A 109 7.68 -1.85 -4.84
C THR A 109 6.29 -2.22 -5.32
N ARG A 110 6.08 -3.49 -5.68
CA ARG A 110 4.85 -3.99 -6.30
C ARG A 110 4.36 -5.35 -5.78
N LYS A 111 5.15 -5.99 -4.92
CA LYS A 111 4.80 -7.23 -4.22
C LYS A 111 5.03 -7.02 -2.74
N LEU A 112 4.09 -7.52 -1.95
CA LEU A 112 4.07 -7.43 -0.50
C LEU A 112 3.82 -8.84 0.05
N GLY A 113 4.58 -9.23 1.07
CA GLY A 113 4.30 -10.42 1.86
C GLY A 113 4.43 -10.08 3.33
N CYS A 114 3.43 -10.39 4.15
CA CYS A 114 3.44 -10.08 5.57
C CYS A 114 3.23 -11.35 6.40
N GLY A 115 3.79 -11.36 7.60
CA GLY A 115 3.58 -12.38 8.62
C GLY A 115 3.24 -11.74 9.95
N VAL A 116 2.39 -12.42 10.70
CA VAL A 116 2.00 -12.06 12.07
C VAL A 116 2.29 -13.25 12.97
N LYS A 117 2.91 -12.97 14.11
CA LYS A 117 3.09 -13.94 15.18
C LYS A 117 2.67 -13.30 16.49
N GLU A 118 1.74 -13.96 17.17
CA GLU A 118 1.42 -13.62 18.55
C GLU A 118 2.55 -14.09 19.47
N CYS A 119 2.98 -13.18 20.34
CA CYS A 119 3.94 -13.38 21.43
C CYS A 119 3.28 -12.96 22.74
N ASP A 120 3.83 -13.37 23.89
CA ASP A 120 3.19 -13.25 25.20
C ASP A 120 2.50 -11.90 25.48
N ASN A 121 3.15 -10.79 25.12
CA ASN A 121 2.65 -9.44 25.40
C ASN A 121 2.56 -8.53 24.16
N PHE A 122 2.82 -9.05 22.96
CA PHE A 122 2.83 -8.24 21.74
C PHE A 122 2.60 -9.08 20.49
N LEU A 123 2.16 -8.42 19.41
CA LEU A 123 2.12 -9.01 18.08
C LEU A 123 3.40 -8.64 17.33
N LEU A 124 4.18 -9.65 16.95
CA LEU A 124 5.27 -9.47 16.01
C LEU A 124 4.71 -9.44 14.59
N VAL A 125 4.82 -8.29 13.94
CA VAL A 125 4.39 -8.10 12.55
C VAL A 125 5.59 -7.71 11.69
N GLY A 126 5.79 -8.44 10.60
CA GLY A 126 6.84 -8.16 9.63
C GLY A 126 6.31 -8.24 8.21
N CYS A 127 6.69 -7.28 7.36
CA CYS A 127 6.40 -7.30 5.94
C CYS A 127 7.69 -7.22 5.12
N GLN A 128 7.72 -7.98 4.03
CA GLN A 128 8.75 -7.94 2.99
C GLN A 128 8.19 -7.35 1.71
N TYR A 129 9.08 -6.71 0.95
CA TYR A 129 8.73 -5.87 -0.18
C TYR A 129 9.59 -6.22 -1.39
N HIS A 130 8.96 -6.38 -2.55
CA HIS A 130 9.67 -6.56 -3.81
C HIS A 130 9.10 -5.66 -4.92
N LYS A 131 9.91 -4.91 -5.67
CA LYS A 131 11.36 -4.72 -5.49
C LYS A 131 11.66 -3.99 -4.18
N ARG A 132 12.90 -4.11 -3.69
CA ARG A 132 13.33 -3.43 -2.46
C ARG A 132 13.25 -1.90 -2.62
N GLY A 133 12.88 -1.21 -1.56
CA GLY A 133 12.93 0.25 -1.45
C GLY A 133 14.13 0.73 -0.64
N ASN A 134 13.98 1.91 -0.01
CA ASN A 134 14.97 2.49 0.91
C ASN A 134 16.39 2.60 0.34
N ILE A 135 16.49 2.95 -0.95
CA ILE A 135 17.78 3.15 -1.61
C ILE A 135 18.18 4.62 -1.40
N VAL A 136 19.22 4.85 -0.60
CA VAL A 136 19.75 6.20 -0.35
C VAL A 136 20.23 6.85 -1.65
N GLY A 137 19.94 8.13 -1.82
CA GLY A 137 20.22 8.92 -3.03
C GLY A 137 19.17 8.78 -4.14
N ASN A 138 18.09 8.03 -3.92
CA ASN A 138 16.97 7.91 -4.86
C ASN A 138 15.74 8.67 -4.36
N VAL A 139 14.93 9.14 -5.31
CA VAL A 139 13.57 9.63 -5.03
C VAL A 139 12.65 8.48 -4.59
N ILE A 140 11.82 8.77 -3.58
CA ILE A 140 10.87 7.80 -3.00
C ILE A 140 9.80 7.44 -4.04
N TYR A 141 9.24 8.48 -4.68
CA TYR A 141 8.36 8.39 -5.84
C TYR A 141 8.53 9.60 -6.76
N LYS A 142 8.14 9.49 -8.03
CA LYS A 142 8.14 10.65 -8.94
C LYS A 142 6.97 11.57 -8.60
N VAL A 143 7.25 12.85 -8.37
CA VAL A 143 6.23 13.88 -8.14
C VAL A 143 5.48 14.19 -9.46
N GLY A 144 4.16 14.38 -9.36
CA GLY A 144 3.27 14.75 -10.47
C GLY A 144 1.81 14.33 -10.20
N GLU A 145 0.91 14.69 -11.12
CA GLU A 145 -0.52 14.32 -11.02
C GLU A 145 -0.72 12.80 -10.95
N PRO A 146 -1.71 12.31 -10.16
CA PRO A 146 -2.03 10.89 -10.08
C PRO A 146 -2.17 10.26 -11.47
N CYS A 147 -1.61 9.07 -11.63
CA CYS A 147 -1.60 8.31 -12.88
C CYS A 147 -0.96 8.95 -14.13
N SER A 148 -0.52 10.22 -14.10
CA SER A 148 0.05 10.93 -15.26
C SER A 148 1.28 10.26 -15.88
N LYS A 149 1.92 9.35 -15.12
CA LYS A 149 3.16 8.66 -15.49
C LYS A 149 3.09 7.15 -15.24
N CYS A 150 1.92 6.51 -15.36
CA CYS A 150 1.81 5.04 -15.35
C CYS A 150 2.50 4.43 -16.59
N LYS A 151 3.83 4.33 -16.56
CA LYS A 151 4.64 3.86 -17.69
C LYS A 151 4.90 2.35 -17.57
N CYS A 152 3.93 1.51 -17.93
CA CYS A 152 4.19 0.09 -18.18
C CYS A 152 3.24 -0.50 -19.25
N PRO A 153 3.64 -1.57 -19.99
CA PRO A 153 2.88 -2.08 -21.15
C PRO A 153 1.46 -2.56 -20.85
N LYS A 154 1.19 -2.95 -19.60
CA LYS A 154 -0.12 -3.42 -19.14
C LYS A 154 -0.59 -2.68 -17.89
N CYS A 155 -0.28 -1.39 -17.77
CA CYS A 155 -0.71 -0.61 -16.62
C CYS A 155 -1.98 0.17 -16.96
N THR A 156 -2.99 0.11 -16.08
CA THR A 156 -4.11 1.03 -16.07
C THR A 156 -4.09 1.92 -14.83
N CYS A 157 -4.74 3.08 -14.92
CA CYS A 157 -5.01 3.92 -13.77
C CYS A 157 -6.29 3.44 -13.09
N GLU A 158 -6.23 3.18 -11.79
CA GLU A 158 -7.42 3.13 -10.94
C GLU A 158 -7.70 4.54 -10.41
N VAL A 159 -8.65 5.24 -11.04
CA VAL A 159 -8.86 6.69 -10.84
C VAL A 159 -9.19 7.04 -9.39
N GLU A 160 -10.01 6.22 -8.72
CA GLU A 160 -10.43 6.48 -7.34
C GLU A 160 -9.24 6.45 -6.35
N SER A 161 -8.31 5.52 -6.55
CA SER A 161 -7.14 5.38 -5.68
C SER A 161 -5.96 6.24 -6.14
N GLY A 162 -5.90 6.60 -7.43
CA GLY A 162 -4.75 7.27 -8.05
C GLY A 162 -3.55 6.34 -8.25
N LEU A 163 -3.76 5.02 -8.24
CA LEU A 163 -2.70 4.02 -8.35
C LEU A 163 -2.62 3.42 -9.76
N CYS A 164 -1.39 3.09 -10.18
CA CYS A 164 -1.16 2.30 -11.38
C CYS A 164 -1.32 0.81 -11.06
N VAL A 165 -2.21 0.11 -11.75
CA VAL A 165 -2.49 -1.32 -11.58
C VAL A 165 -1.99 -2.08 -12.81
N VAL A 166 -1.26 -3.18 -12.60
CA VAL A 166 -0.80 -4.05 -13.69
C VAL A 166 -1.91 -5.05 -14.02
N GLN A 167 -2.26 -5.16 -15.30
CA GLN A 167 -3.18 -6.15 -15.88
C GLN A 167 -2.45 -7.40 -16.35
#